data_AF-A0ABD0N176-F1
#
_entry.id   AF-A0ABD0N176-F1
#
_cell.length_a   1.000
_cell.length_b   1.000
_cell.length_c   1.000
_cell.angle_alpha   90.00
_cell.angle_beta   90.00
_cell.angle_gamma   90.00
#
_symmetry.space_group_name_H-M   'P 1'
#
loop_
_entity.id
_entity.type
_entity.pdbx_description
1 polymer ?
#
loop_
_entity_poly.entity_id
_entity_poly.type
_entity_poly.pdbx_seq_one_letter_code
_entity_poly.pdbx_strand_id
1 'polypeptide(L)'
;WNISDYFFQRGEAITEELEREEAVLLKQAQDKGEPLNRPFHPAPPFDCLWLCLYAKLGELCVDPRPAVRKSAGQTMFSTIAAHGTLLQPPTWNIVVWK
;
A
#
# COMPACT_ATOMS: atom_id res chain seq x y z
N TRP A 1 -0.69 -16.40 9.16
CA TRP A 1 0.33 -15.45 8.68
C TRP A 1 -0.39 -14.34 7.95
N ASN A 2 -0.24 -13.10 8.41
CA ASN A 2 -0.88 -11.94 7.84
C ASN A 2 -0.06 -11.47 6.62
N ILE A 3 -0.71 -11.01 5.56
CA ILE A 3 -0.05 -10.46 4.36
C ILE A 3 0.94 -9.33 4.68
N SER A 4 0.69 -8.54 5.73
CA SER A 4 1.62 -7.51 6.20
C SER A 4 2.95 -8.09 6.69
N ASP A 5 2.91 -9.24 7.37
CA ASP A 5 4.12 -9.89 7.86
C ASP A 5 4.96 -10.41 6.69
N TYR A 6 4.29 -10.83 5.61
CA TYR A 6 4.93 -11.23 4.37
C TYR A 6 5.60 -10.06 3.65
N PHE A 7 4.93 -8.91 3.55
CA PHE A 7 5.54 -7.70 2.99
C PHE A 7 6.75 -7.26 3.79
N PHE A 8 6.64 -7.29 5.12
CA PHE A 8 7.76 -6.92 5.99
C PHE A 8 8.95 -7.88 5.86
N GLN A 9 8.71 -9.19 5.95
CA GLN A 9 9.81 -10.17 5.91
C GLN A 9 10.51 -10.27 4.56
N ARG A 10 9.82 -9.93 3.47
CA ARG A 10 10.38 -9.96 2.12
C ARG A 10 10.58 -8.55 1.54
N GLY A 11 10.65 -7.52 2.39
CA GLY A 11 10.65 -6.12 1.98
C GLY A 11 11.71 -5.79 0.93
N GLU A 12 12.95 -6.27 1.12
CA GLU A 12 14.07 -6.03 0.20
C GLU A 12 13.79 -6.63 -1.19
N ALA A 13 13.49 -7.93 -1.25
CA ALA A 13 13.20 -8.62 -2.51
C ALA A 13 11.95 -8.07 -3.22
N ILE A 14 10.93 -7.67 -2.46
CA ILE A 14 9.72 -7.04 -3.03
C ILE A 14 10.07 -5.66 -3.57
N THR A 15 10.88 -4.88 -2.87
CA THR A 15 11.30 -3.53 -3.30
C THR A 15 12.07 -3.62 -4.62
N GLU A 16 13.07 -4.49 -4.73
CA GLU A 16 13.85 -4.66 -5.97
C GLU A 16 12.99 -5.03 -7.17
N GLU A 17 12.02 -5.93 -6.99
CA GLU A 17 11.13 -6.34 -8.07
C GLU A 17 10.18 -5.20 -8.46
N LEU A 18 9.61 -4.49 -7.48
CA LEU A 18 8.73 -3.36 -7.73
C LEU A 18 9.44 -2.19 -8.41
N GLU A 19 10.70 -1.90 -8.05
CA GLU A 19 11.51 -0.87 -8.70
C GLU A 19 11.83 -1.23 -10.15
N ARG A 20 12.11 -2.52 -10.42
CA ARG A 20 12.32 -3.03 -11.77
C ARG A 20 11.07 -2.88 -12.63
N GLU A 21 9.92 -3.26 -12.09
CA GLU A 21 8.63 -3.10 -12.77
C GLU A 21 8.31 -1.62 -13.01
N GLU A 22 8.55 -0.76 -12.02
CA GLU A 22 8.35 0.69 -12.15
C GLU A 22 9.23 1.29 -13.26
N ALA A 23 10.50 0.88 -13.36
CA ALA A 23 11.39 1.34 -14.43
C ALA A 23 10.87 0.96 -15.83
N VAL A 24 10.28 -0.24 -15.98
CA VAL A 24 9.67 -0.68 -17.24
C VAL A 24 8.44 0.16 -17.57
N LEU A 25 7.56 0.39 -16.59
CA LEU A 25 6.34 1.18 -16.77
C LEU A 25 6.66 2.65 -17.08
N LEU A 26 7.66 3.23 -16.41
CA LEU A 26 8.14 4.60 -16.68
C LEU A 26 8.63 4.75 -18.11
N LYS A 27 9.42 3.77 -18.60
CA LYS A 27 9.89 3.78 -19.99
C LYS A 27 8.74 3.70 -20.98
N GLN A 28 7.77 2.81 -20.75
CA GLN A 28 6.59 2.68 -21.60
C GLN A 28 5.72 3.95 -21.60
N ALA A 29 5.56 4.59 -20.45
CA ALA A 29 4.81 5.84 -20.31
C ALA A 29 5.51 6.98 -21.07
N GLN A 30 6.84 7.07 -20.95
CA GLN A 30 7.66 8.02 -21.70
C GLN A 30 7.58 7.81 -23.21
N ASP A 31 7.65 6.55 -23.68
CA ASP A 31 7.54 6.21 -25.11
C ASP A 31 6.16 6.58 -25.69
N LYS A 32 5.11 6.54 -24.87
CA LYS A 32 3.74 6.94 -25.25
C LYS A 32 3.46 8.43 -25.04
N GLY A 33 4.34 9.17 -24.35
CA GLY A 33 4.09 10.56 -23.97
C GLY A 33 3.01 10.73 -22.89
N GLU A 34 2.73 9.69 -22.11
CA GLU A 34 1.71 9.68 -21.06
C GLU A 34 2.37 9.70 -19.67
N PRO A 35 1.73 10.28 -18.63
CA PRO A 35 2.22 10.20 -17.26
C PRO A 35 2.06 8.78 -16.70
N LEU A 36 2.94 8.38 -15.77
CA LEU A 36 2.82 7.11 -15.07
C LEU A 36 1.54 7.09 -14.23
N ASN A 37 0.55 6.33 -14.68
CA ASN A 37 -0.76 6.28 -14.04
C ASN A 37 -0.86 5.06 -13.12
N ARG A 38 -0.42 5.22 -11.86
CA ARG A 38 -0.50 4.17 -10.83
C ARG A 38 -1.15 4.67 -9.53
N PRO A 39 -1.83 3.79 -8.77
CA PRO A 39 -2.41 4.17 -7.48
C PRO A 39 -1.35 4.76 -6.54
N PHE A 40 -1.74 5.87 -5.88
CA PHE A 40 -0.93 6.56 -4.87
C PHE A 40 0.42 7.13 -5.35
N HIS A 41 0.64 7.27 -6.66
CA HIS A 41 1.75 8.08 -7.18
C HIS A 41 1.63 9.52 -6.64
N PRO A 42 2.72 10.15 -6.15
CA PRO A 42 4.13 9.83 -6.35
C PRO A 42 4.81 8.97 -5.27
N ALA A 43 4.09 8.31 -4.35
CA ALA A 43 4.73 7.51 -3.31
C ALA A 43 5.57 6.35 -3.89
N PRO A 44 6.68 5.93 -3.23
CA PRO A 44 7.48 4.79 -3.68
C PRO A 44 6.65 3.51 -3.91
N PRO A 45 7.03 2.61 -4.83
CA PRO A 45 6.25 1.40 -5.13
C PRO A 45 5.95 0.53 -3.91
N PHE A 46 6.94 0.33 -3.04
CA PHE A 46 6.77 -0.45 -1.82
C PHE A 46 5.79 0.23 -0.85
N ASP A 47 5.89 1.56 -0.69
CA ASP A 47 4.92 2.34 0.07
C ASP A 47 3.51 2.15 -0.50
N CYS A 48 3.33 2.27 -1.82
CA CYS A 48 2.05 2.07 -2.49
C CYS A 48 1.42 0.70 -2.24
N LEU A 49 2.23 -0.36 -2.09
CA LEU A 49 1.75 -1.68 -1.73
C LEU A 49 1.11 -1.67 -0.34
N TRP A 50 1.75 -1.04 0.63
CA TRP A 50 1.21 -0.85 1.99
C TRP A 50 -0.02 0.06 1.99
N LEU A 51 -0.02 1.15 1.22
CA LEU A 51 -1.19 2.04 1.10
C LEU A 51 -2.38 1.31 0.49
N CYS A 52 -2.16 0.44 -0.50
CA CYS A 52 -3.21 -0.39 -1.08
C CYS A 52 -3.81 -1.35 -0.04
N LEU A 53 -2.96 -1.99 0.77
CA LEU A 53 -3.41 -2.85 1.87
C LEU A 53 -4.26 -2.07 2.87
N TYR A 54 -3.81 -0.90 3.32
CA TYR A 54 -4.57 -0.05 4.24
C TYR A 54 -5.88 0.45 3.65
N ALA A 55 -5.90 0.84 2.38
CA ALA A 55 -7.12 1.27 1.69
C ALA A 55 -8.15 0.13 1.64
N LYS A 56 -7.73 -1.09 1.30
CA LYS A 56 -8.61 -2.26 1.27
C LYS A 56 -9.12 -2.66 2.64
N LEU A 57 -8.29 -2.57 3.68
CA LEU A 57 -8.75 -2.76 5.05
C LEU A 57 -9.74 -1.67 5.47
N GLY A 58 -9.50 -0.41 5.08
CA GLY A 58 -10.40 0.72 5.32
C GLY A 58 -11.77 0.55 4.67
N GLU A 59 -11.84 0.08 3.42
CA GLU A 59 -13.10 -0.28 2.74
C GLU A 59 -13.89 -1.33 3.54
N LEU A 60 -13.20 -2.33 4.11
CA LEU A 60 -13.84 -3.37 4.93
C LEU A 60 -14.29 -2.87 6.31
N CYS A 61 -13.66 -1.82 6.84
CA CYS A 61 -14.06 -1.20 8.12
C CYS A 61 -15.45 -0.55 8.05
N VAL A 62 -15.99 -0.28 6.85
CA VAL A 62 -17.34 0.26 6.65
C VAL A 62 -18.34 -0.75 6.08
N ASP A 63 -17.95 -2.03 5.97
CA ASP A 63 -18.80 -3.11 5.45
C ASP A 63 -20.14 -3.22 6.22
N PRO A 64 -21.29 -3.50 5.60
CA PRO A 64 -22.57 -3.56 6.32
C PRO A 64 -22.64 -4.65 7.41
N ARG A 65 -21.84 -5.72 7.31
CA ARG A 65 -21.85 -6.85 8.24
C ARG A 65 -21.00 -6.55 9.48
N PRO A 66 -21.55 -6.53 10.70
CA PRO A 66 -20.81 -6.15 11.92
C PRO A 66 -19.56 -7.01 12.19
N ALA A 67 -19.61 -8.31 11.89
CA ALA A 67 -18.48 -9.20 12.07
C ALA A 67 -17.30 -8.86 11.15
N VAL A 68 -17.58 -8.46 9.89
CA VAL A 68 -16.56 -8.06 8.92
C VAL A 68 -15.89 -6.77 9.37
N ARG A 69 -16.67 -5.74 9.73
CA ARG A 69 -16.09 -4.48 10.25
C ARG A 69 -15.22 -4.69 11.48
N LYS A 70 -15.71 -5.48 12.45
CA LYS A 70 -14.97 -5.74 13.68
C LYS A 70 -13.63 -6.42 13.38
N SER A 71 -13.64 -7.45 12.53
CA SER A 71 -12.43 -8.15 12.13
C SER A 71 -11.48 -7.24 11.34
N ALA A 72 -12.00 -6.47 10.38
CA ALA A 72 -11.21 -5.56 9.55
C ALA A 72 -10.56 -4.46 10.38
N GLY A 73 -11.30 -3.84 11.30
CA GLY A 73 -10.77 -2.83 12.21
C GLY A 73 -9.66 -3.39 13.10
N GLN A 74 -9.86 -4.59 13.66
CA GLN A 74 -8.82 -5.27 14.43
C GLN A 74 -7.56 -5.52 13.59
N THR A 75 -7.72 -6.10 12.39
CA THR A 75 -6.60 -6.34 11.48
C THR A 75 -5.88 -5.04 11.10
N MET A 76 -6.62 -3.97 10.80
CA MET A 76 -6.07 -2.66 10.44
C MET A 76 -5.25 -2.08 11.58
N PHE A 77 -5.81 -1.98 12.80
CA PHE A 77 -5.08 -1.44 13.95
C PHE A 77 -3.87 -2.29 14.33
N SER A 78 -3.99 -3.62 14.28
CA SER A 78 -2.83 -4.50 14.52
C SER A 78 -1.73 -4.33 13.48
N THR A 79 -2.10 -4.15 12.21
CA THR A 79 -1.13 -3.93 11.12
C THR A 79 -0.41 -2.59 11.28
N ILE A 80 -1.16 -1.52 11.59
CA ILE A 80 -0.58 -0.18 11.84
C ILE A 80 0.32 -0.21 13.09
N ALA A 81 -0.09 -0.88 14.16
CA ALA A 81 0.70 -0.98 15.38
C ALA A 81 2.03 -1.73 15.17
N ALA A 82 2.02 -2.77 14.34
CA ALA A 82 3.21 -3.57 14.06
C ALA A 82 4.14 -2.92 13.01
N HIS A 83 3.56 -2.33 11.96
CA HIS A 83 4.28 -1.98 10.73
C HIS A 83 4.11 -0.51 10.32
N GLY A 84 3.38 0.30 11.09
CA GLY A 84 3.03 1.68 10.73
C GLY A 84 4.22 2.66 10.70
N THR A 85 5.33 2.33 11.35
CA THR A 85 6.57 3.11 11.33
C THR A 85 7.34 2.99 10.02
N LEU A 86 6.99 2.02 9.15
CA LEU A 86 7.60 1.85 7.83
C LEU A 86 7.23 2.99 6.88
N LEU A 87 6.01 3.50 6.99
CA LEU A 87 5.52 4.59 6.13
C LEU A 87 5.98 5.94 6.66
N GLN A 88 6.60 6.74 5.79
CA GLN A 88 7.01 8.10 6.13
C GLN A 88 5.78 9.03 6.35
N PRO A 89 5.89 10.07 7.20
CA PRO A 89 4.79 11.00 7.45
C PRO A 89 4.11 11.59 6.20
N PRO A 90 4.83 11.95 5.11
CA PRO A 90 4.20 12.41 3.88
C PRO A 90 3.34 11.34 3.20
N THR A 91 3.74 10.07 3.28
CA THR A 91 3.01 8.94 2.69
C THR A 91 1.67 8.71 3.40
N TRP A 92 1.62 8.91 4.72
CA TRP A 92 0.38 8.82 5.49
C TRP A 92 -0.69 9.84 5.05
N ASN A 93 -0.28 11.04 4.62
CA ASN A 93 -1.22 12.06 4.17
C ASN A 93 -2.05 11.62 2.95
N ILE A 94 -1.52 10.70 2.14
CA ILE A 94 -2.23 10.13 0.99
C ILE A 94 -3.44 9.28 1.41
N VAL A 95 -3.36 8.64 2.59
CA VAL A 95 -4.34 7.66 3.08
C VAL A 95 -5.37 8.29 4.00
N VAL A 96 -4.97 9.26 4.83
CA VAL A 96 -5.83 9.84 5.87
C VAL A 96 -6.71 10.99 5.34
N TRP A 97 -6.29 11.67 4.27
CA TRP A 97 -6.89 12.96 3.87
C TRP A 97 -7.40 13.01 2.41
N LYS A 98 -7.86 11.88 1.85
CA LYS A 98 -8.61 11.88 0.59
C LYS A 98 -10.11 11.69 0.78
#